data_AF-A0AAW1X0H9-F1
#
_entry.id   AF-A0AAW1X0H9-F1
#
_cell.length_a   1.000
_cell.length_b   1.000
_cell.length_c   1.000
_cell.angle_alpha   90.00
_cell.angle_beta   90.00
_cell.angle_gamma   90.00
#
_symmetry.space_group_name_H-M   'P 1'
#
loop_
_entity.id
_entity.type
_entity.pdbx_description
1 polymer ?
#
loop_
_entity_poly.entity_id
_entity_poly.type
_entity_poly.pdbx_seq_one_letter_code
_entity_poly.pdbx_strand_id
1 'polypeptide(L)'
;MLPLHDHPGMTVFSKLLYGSCYVKAYDWVKVESSSGFPTFGLGGKVLDGIMSAPCETSVLFPRSGGNIHSFTALAPCAILDVLTPPYSEDLGRPSTYFMEFPIPSLPGYAMLEERDLPDDLVVEGAPYLGPPIEADHDHHC
;
A
#
# COMPACT_ATOMS: atom_id res chain seq x y z
N MET A 1 2.92 12.61 -0.85
CA MET A 1 2.18 11.59 -0.06
C MET A 1 1.88 10.45 -1.00
N LEU A 2 2.05 9.20 -0.58
CA LEU A 2 1.50 8.06 -1.31
C LEU A 2 0.08 7.81 -0.76
N PRO A 3 -0.99 8.06 -1.55
CA PRO A 3 -2.37 7.97 -1.08
C PRO A 3 -2.77 6.55 -0.68
N LEU A 4 -3.97 6.38 -0.11
CA LEU A 4 -4.51 5.06 0.18
C LEU A 4 -4.62 4.25 -1.12
N HIS A 5 -3.95 3.11 -1.16
CA HIS A 5 -3.96 2.19 -2.29
C HIS A 5 -3.87 0.74 -1.80
N ASP A 6 -4.31 -0.21 -2.63
CA ASP A 6 -4.29 -1.64 -2.31
C ASP A 6 -3.19 -2.43 -3.02
N HIS A 7 -3.08 -3.70 -2.65
CA HIS A 7 -2.10 -4.65 -3.18
C HIS A 7 -2.80 -5.97 -3.57
N PRO A 8 -3.53 -6.03 -4.71
CA PRO A 8 -4.43 -7.15 -5.02
C PRO A 8 -3.71 -8.49 -5.18
N GLY A 9 -3.95 -9.42 -4.26
CA GLY A 9 -3.36 -10.76 -4.32
C GLY A 9 -1.87 -10.81 -3.95
N MET A 10 -1.33 -9.73 -3.37
CA MET A 10 0.10 -9.59 -3.10
C MET A 10 0.41 -9.74 -1.61
N THR A 11 1.60 -10.26 -1.32
CA THR A 11 2.27 -10.12 -0.02
C THR A 11 3.37 -9.09 -0.19
N VAL A 12 3.45 -8.11 0.72
CA VAL A 12 4.46 -7.06 0.64
C VAL A 12 5.20 -6.95 1.97
N PHE A 13 6.53 -6.96 1.88
CA PHE A 13 7.41 -6.65 2.99
C PHE A 13 7.87 -5.20 2.84
N SER A 14 7.64 -4.39 3.85
CA SER A 14 7.98 -2.96 3.84
C SER A 14 8.92 -2.64 5.00
N LYS A 15 10.00 -1.92 4.71
CA LYS A 15 10.95 -1.47 5.73
C LYS A 15 11.27 0.00 5.57
N LEU A 16 11.06 0.79 6.62
CA LEU A 16 11.58 2.15 6.70
C LEU A 16 13.09 2.10 6.95
N LEU A 17 13.87 2.58 5.97
CA LEU A 17 15.33 2.59 6.02
C LEU A 17 15.86 3.77 6.84
N TYR A 18 15.25 4.94 6.68
CA TYR A 18 15.54 6.15 7.47
C TYR A 18 14.34 7.10 7.50
N GLY A 19 14.37 8.06 8.42
CA GLY A 19 13.36 9.10 8.56
C GLY A 19 12.10 8.64 9.30
N SER A 20 10.98 9.30 9.03
CA SER A 20 9.69 9.00 9.65
C SER A 20 8.54 9.31 8.70
N CYS A 21 7.50 8.47 8.74
CA CYS A 21 6.26 8.68 8.00
C CYS A 21 5.05 8.37 8.89
N TYR A 22 3.94 9.02 8.59
CA TYR A 22 2.63 8.65 9.10
C TYR A 22 2.02 7.60 8.18
N VAL A 23 1.52 6.52 8.76
CA VAL A 23 0.93 5.39 8.05
C VAL A 23 -0.51 5.21 8.49
N LYS A 24 -1.41 5.09 7.52
CA LYS A 24 -2.73 4.52 7.74
C LYS A 24 -2.84 3.23 6.96
N ALA A 25 -3.38 2.18 7.58
CA ALA A 25 -3.57 0.90 6.93
C ALA A 25 -4.89 0.25 7.35
N TYR A 26 -5.54 -0.43 6.41
CA TYR A 26 -6.84 -1.07 6.56
C TYR A 26 -6.86 -2.44 5.88
N ASP A 27 -7.71 -3.31 6.39
CA ASP A 27 -8.15 -4.51 5.70
C ASP A 27 -9.67 -4.46 5.49
N TRP A 28 -10.16 -5.03 4.39
CA TRP A 28 -11.59 -5.12 4.13
C TRP A 28 -12.29 -5.99 5.20
N VAL A 29 -13.32 -5.42 5.83
CA VAL A 29 -14.27 -6.17 6.68
C VAL A 29 -15.44 -6.66 5.84
N LYS A 30 -15.95 -5.76 4.99
CA LYS A 30 -16.96 -6.05 3.98
C LYS A 30 -16.68 -5.17 2.77
N VAL A 31 -16.57 -5.78 1.60
CA VAL A 31 -16.37 -5.08 0.33
C VAL A 31 -17.54 -5.36 -0.59
N GLU A 32 -18.00 -4.32 -1.28
CA GLU A 32 -18.99 -4.39 -2.34
C GLU A 32 -18.29 -3.96 -3.64
N SER A 33 -18.06 -4.94 -4.51
CA SER A 33 -17.49 -4.74 -5.83
C SER A 33 -18.48 -5.28 -6.86
N SER A 34 -19.01 -4.39 -7.69
CA SER A 34 -19.89 -4.76 -8.80
C SER A 34 -19.32 -4.22 -10.11
N SER A 35 -19.40 -5.03 -11.17
CA SER A 35 -18.90 -4.64 -12.50
C SER A 35 -19.48 -3.29 -12.94
N GLY A 36 -18.62 -2.31 -13.21
CA GLY A 36 -19.00 -0.98 -13.69
C GLY A 36 -19.29 0.04 -12.60
N PHE A 37 -19.09 -0.29 -11.32
CA PHE A 37 -19.17 0.67 -10.21
C PHE A 37 -17.87 0.69 -9.42
N PRO A 38 -17.49 1.85 -8.84
CA PRO A 38 -16.34 1.94 -7.95
C PRO A 38 -16.46 0.96 -6.78
N THR A 39 -15.35 0.30 -6.43
CA THR A 39 -15.27 -0.54 -5.25
C THR A 39 -15.53 0.30 -4.01
N PHE A 40 -16.44 -0.15 -3.14
CA PHE A 40 -16.68 0.52 -1.87
C PHE A 40 -16.90 -0.48 -0.75
N GLY A 41 -16.60 -0.10 0.49
CA GLY A 41 -16.80 -1.01 1.59
C GLY A 41 -16.30 -0.53 2.93
N LEU A 42 -16.56 -1.34 3.95
CA LEU A 42 -16.09 -1.11 5.30
C LEU A 42 -14.66 -1.64 5.45
N GLY A 43 -13.72 -0.76 5.73
CA GLY A 43 -12.35 -1.08 6.13
C GLY A 43 -12.21 -1.10 7.65
N GLY A 44 -11.54 -2.13 8.17
CA GLY A 44 -11.08 -2.20 9.55
C GLY A 44 -9.65 -1.67 9.64
N LYS A 45 -9.41 -0.70 10.51
CA LYS A 45 -8.10 -0.07 10.71
C LYS A 45 -7.13 -1.05 11.35
N VAL A 46 -5.99 -1.23 10.71
CA VAL A 46 -4.88 -2.09 11.15
C VAL A 46 -3.78 -1.24 11.79
N LEU A 47 -3.47 -0.10 11.18
CA LEU A 47 -2.47 0.84 11.66
C LEU A 47 -2.95 2.28 11.40
N ASP A 48 -2.72 3.16 12.35
CA ASP A 48 -2.94 4.60 12.22
C ASP A 48 -1.97 5.31 13.18
N GLY A 49 -0.80 5.67 12.67
CA GLY A 49 0.26 6.20 13.52
C GLY A 49 1.55 6.47 12.79
N ILE A 50 2.58 6.80 13.58
CA ILE A 50 3.90 7.18 13.07
C ILE A 50 4.83 5.96 13.07
N MET A 51 5.48 5.71 11.94
CA MET A 51 6.61 4.79 11.81
C MET A 51 7.90 5.62 11.71
N SER A 52 8.89 5.30 12.55
CA SER A 52 10.18 6.01 12.58
C SER A 52 11.33 5.01 12.59
N ALA A 53 12.39 5.27 11.82
CA ALA A 53 13.58 4.44 11.81
C ALA A 53 14.44 4.68 13.08
N PRO A 54 15.06 3.64 13.66
CA PRO A 54 15.01 2.25 13.25
C PRO A 54 13.67 1.58 13.62
N CYS A 55 13.13 0.78 12.70
CA CYS A 55 11.95 -0.05 12.93
C CYS A 55 12.14 -1.46 12.37
N GLU A 56 11.33 -2.39 12.89
CA GLU A 56 11.14 -3.71 12.30
C GLU A 56 10.50 -3.62 10.91
N THR A 57 10.69 -4.68 10.11
CA THR A 57 9.99 -4.83 8.84
C THR A 57 8.52 -5.14 9.08
N SER A 58 7.61 -4.45 8.39
CA SER A 58 6.18 -4.78 8.37
C SER A 58 5.87 -5.72 7.22
N VAL A 59 4.82 -6.53 7.38
CA VAL A 59 4.31 -7.41 6.32
C VAL A 59 2.80 -7.22 6.17
N LEU A 60 2.34 -7.11 4.93
CA LEU A 60 0.93 -7.26 4.57
C LEU A 60 0.74 -8.50 3.70
N PHE A 61 -0.46 -9.05 3.75
CA PHE A 61 -0.92 -10.19 2.97
C PHE A 61 -2.11 -9.77 2.10
N PRO A 62 -2.59 -10.64 1.18
CA PRO A 62 -3.69 -10.28 0.27
C PRO A 62 -5.00 -9.83 0.96
N ARG A 63 -5.23 -10.22 2.22
CA ARG A 63 -6.48 -9.93 2.96
C ARG A 63 -6.25 -9.58 4.43
N SER A 64 -5.02 -9.32 4.85
CA SER A 64 -4.69 -9.06 6.25
C SER A 64 -3.37 -8.31 6.38
N GLY A 65 -3.18 -7.58 7.48
CA GLY A 65 -1.94 -6.85 7.76
C GLY A 65 -1.90 -5.45 7.17
N GLY A 66 -3.05 -4.94 6.70
CA GLY A 66 -3.16 -3.59 6.15
C GLY A 66 -2.89 -3.56 4.65
N ASN A 67 -3.61 -4.39 3.89
CA ASN A 67 -3.48 -4.46 2.43
C ASN A 67 -3.75 -3.12 1.74
N ILE A 68 -4.60 -2.29 2.34
CA ILE A 68 -4.90 -0.94 1.85
C ILE A 68 -4.16 0.05 2.74
N HIS A 69 -3.19 0.78 2.22
CA HIS A 69 -2.41 1.69 3.07
C HIS A 69 -2.00 2.98 2.38
N SER A 70 -1.61 3.97 3.19
CA SER A 70 -1.04 5.24 2.73
C SER A 70 0.21 5.59 3.53
N PHE A 71 1.10 6.35 2.88
CA PHE A 71 2.31 6.86 3.50
C PHE A 71 2.40 8.38 3.32
N THR A 72 2.48 9.08 4.44
CA THR A 72 2.73 10.53 4.47
C THR A 72 4.07 10.78 5.14
N ALA A 73 5.08 11.17 4.37
CA ALA A 73 6.38 11.53 4.91
C ALA A 73 6.25 12.69 5.91
N LEU A 74 6.81 12.53 7.11
CA LEU A 74 6.90 13.58 8.14
C LEU A 74 8.27 14.26 8.13
N ALA A 75 9.26 13.57 7.61
CA ALA A 75 10.61 14.03 7.31
C ALA A 75 11.08 13.31 6.04
N PRO A 76 12.19 13.73 5.39
CA PRO A 76 12.80 12.93 4.34
C PRO A 76 12.99 11.48 4.81
N CYS A 77 12.42 10.54 4.08
CA CYS A 77 12.41 9.13 4.43
C CYS A 77 12.58 8.25 3.19
N ALA A 78 13.02 7.01 3.40
CA ALA A 78 13.03 5.98 2.36
C ALA A 78 12.40 4.70 2.88
N ILE A 79 11.48 4.14 2.10
CA ILE A 79 10.84 2.85 2.36
C ILE A 79 11.34 1.88 1.29
N LEU A 80 11.77 0.69 1.71
CA LEU A 80 12.07 -0.43 0.83
C LEU A 80 10.89 -1.39 0.86
N ASP A 81 10.26 -1.59 -0.30
CA ASP A 81 9.20 -2.58 -0.49
C ASP A 81 9.68 -3.76 -1.34
N VAL A 82 9.33 -4.97 -0.91
CA VAL A 82 9.48 -6.21 -1.68
C VAL A 82 8.09 -6.79 -1.91
N LEU A 83 7.65 -6.77 -3.17
CA LEU A 83 6.29 -7.13 -3.58
C LEU A 83 6.30 -8.52 -4.22
N THR A 84 5.44 -9.44 -3.74
CA THR A 84 5.31 -10.79 -4.29
C THR A 84 3.85 -11.23 -4.46
N PRO A 85 3.36 -11.43 -5.70
CA PRO A 85 3.95 -10.95 -6.96
C PRO A 85 3.95 -9.41 -7.06
N PRO A 86 4.59 -8.80 -8.06
CA PRO A 86 4.39 -7.38 -8.35
C PRO A 86 3.01 -7.11 -8.98
N TYR A 87 2.64 -5.82 -9.01
CA TYR A 87 1.52 -5.32 -9.80
C TYR A 87 1.64 -5.73 -11.27
N SER A 88 0.50 -5.91 -11.92
CA SER A 88 0.42 -6.22 -13.35
C SER A 88 -1.00 -5.97 -13.84
N GLU A 89 -1.19 -4.98 -14.71
CA GLU A 89 -2.50 -4.72 -15.34
C GLU A 89 -2.97 -5.92 -16.16
N ASP A 90 -2.07 -6.50 -16.97
CA ASP A 90 -2.35 -7.66 -17.83
C ASP A 90 -2.85 -8.89 -17.06
N LEU A 91 -2.38 -9.06 -15.81
CA LEU A 91 -2.76 -10.17 -14.94
C LEU A 91 -3.83 -9.77 -13.92
N GLY A 92 -4.51 -8.62 -14.12
CA GLY A 92 -5.63 -8.19 -13.28
C GLY A 92 -5.25 -7.77 -11.87
N ARG A 93 -4.02 -7.26 -11.67
CA ARG A 93 -3.51 -6.71 -10.41
C ARG A 93 -3.04 -5.26 -10.59
N PRO A 94 -3.90 -4.33 -11.06
CA PRO A 94 -3.58 -2.91 -10.99
C PRO A 94 -3.54 -2.46 -9.51
N SER A 95 -2.94 -1.31 -9.24
CA SER A 95 -3.14 -0.63 -7.95
C SER A 95 -4.43 0.18 -8.02
N THR A 96 -5.31 0.00 -7.05
CA THR A 96 -6.53 0.81 -6.89
C THR A 96 -6.31 1.82 -5.77
N TYR A 97 -6.82 3.05 -5.94
CA TYR A 97 -6.72 4.11 -4.94
C TYR A 97 -8.06 4.33 -4.24
N PHE A 98 -8.02 4.80 -2.99
CA PHE A 98 -9.22 4.95 -2.16
C PHE A 98 -9.30 6.31 -1.46
N MET A 99 -10.52 6.79 -1.27
CA MET A 99 -10.89 7.81 -0.29
C MET A 99 -11.28 7.15 1.03
N GLU A 100 -10.94 7.80 2.14
CA GLU A 100 -11.37 7.40 3.48
C GLU A 100 -12.50 8.32 3.97
N PHE A 101 -13.58 7.73 4.45
CA PHE A 101 -14.65 8.41 5.18
C PHE A 101 -14.77 7.84 6.59
N PRO A 102 -14.29 8.56 7.62
CA PRO A 102 -14.40 8.12 9.01
C PRO A 102 -15.86 7.95 9.45
N ILE A 103 -16.12 6.95 10.30
CA ILE A 103 -17.43 6.71 10.90
C ILE A 103 -17.37 7.13 12.37
N PRO A 104 -17.90 8.32 12.76
CA PRO A 104 -17.70 8.84 14.13
C PRO A 104 -18.21 7.93 15.24
N SER A 105 -19.28 7.17 14.97
CA SER A 105 -19.89 6.24 15.92
C SER A 105 -19.20 4.87 15.98
N LEU A 106 -18.24 4.58 15.09
CA LEU A 106 -17.57 3.28 15.00
C LEU A 106 -16.04 3.46 14.88
N PRO A 107 -15.36 3.80 15.99
CA PRO A 107 -13.91 3.96 16.01
C PRO A 107 -13.19 2.70 15.55
N GLY A 108 -12.11 2.88 14.79
CA GLY A 108 -11.34 1.77 14.21
C GLY A 108 -11.89 1.27 12.87
N TYR A 109 -12.96 1.85 12.35
CA TYR A 109 -13.50 1.53 11.04
C TYR A 109 -13.71 2.79 10.21
N ALA A 110 -13.63 2.63 8.88
CA ALA A 110 -13.92 3.69 7.93
C ALA A 110 -14.61 3.11 6.69
N MET A 111 -15.43 3.92 6.03
CA MET A 111 -15.87 3.59 4.67
C MET A 111 -14.73 3.95 3.71
N LEU A 112 -14.38 3.03 2.84
CA LEU A 112 -13.39 3.23 1.80
C LEU A 112 -14.11 3.17 0.45
N GLU A 113 -13.84 4.13 -0.42
CA GLU A 113 -14.43 4.24 -1.75
C GLU A 113 -13.30 4.41 -2.77
N GLU A 114 -13.33 3.61 -3.83
CA GLU A 114 -12.41 3.69 -4.95
C GLU A 114 -12.48 5.07 -5.60
N ARG A 115 -11.31 5.56 -6.00
CA ARG A 115 -11.15 6.85 -6.69
C ARG A 115 -10.12 6.73 -7.80
N ASP A 116 -10.22 7.66 -8.75
CA ASP A 116 -9.21 7.82 -9.78
C ASP A 116 -7.84 8.21 -9.18
N LEU A 117 -6.79 7.93 -9.94
CA LEU A 117 -5.44 8.36 -9.61
C LEU A 117 -5.44 9.88 -9.33
N PRO A 118 -4.87 10.34 -8.21
CA PRO A 118 -4.91 11.76 -7.89
C PRO A 118 -4.03 12.56 -8.83
N ASP A 119 -4.54 13.66 -9.37
CA ASP A 119 -3.82 14.53 -10.32
C ASP A 119 -2.51 15.10 -9.75
N ASP A 120 -2.40 15.19 -8.42
CA ASP A 120 -1.23 15.70 -7.70
C ASP A 120 -0.20 14.61 -7.35
N LEU A 121 -0.48 13.34 -7.64
CA LEU A 121 0.45 12.25 -7.42
C LEU A 121 1.46 12.18 -8.57
N VAL A 122 2.70 12.55 -8.28
CA VAL A 122 3.83 12.41 -9.20
C VAL A 122 4.78 11.34 -8.65
N VAL A 123 5.08 10.32 -9.47
CA VAL A 123 6.07 9.28 -9.18
C VAL A 123 7.13 9.31 -10.27
N GLU A 124 8.35 9.66 -9.90
CA GLU A 124 9.48 9.71 -10.82
C GLU A 124 10.43 8.54 -10.56
N GLY A 125 10.64 7.71 -11.57
CA GLY A 125 11.63 6.63 -11.53
C GLY A 125 13.05 7.17 -11.66
N ALA A 126 13.99 6.57 -10.93
CA ALA A 126 15.42 6.86 -11.03
C ALA A 126 16.22 5.56 -11.14
N PRO A 127 17.36 5.55 -11.86
CA PRO A 127 18.23 4.39 -11.92
C PRO A 127 18.82 4.09 -10.54
N TYR A 128 18.93 2.82 -10.19
CA TYR A 128 19.60 2.40 -8.96
C TYR A 128 21.12 2.58 -9.10
N LEU A 129 21.72 3.33 -8.16
CA LEU A 129 23.14 3.67 -8.14
C LEU A 129 23.91 3.03 -6.97
N GLY A 130 23.27 2.10 -6.25
CA GLY A 130 23.91 1.38 -5.15
C GLY A 130 24.80 0.23 -5.63
N PRO A 131 25.30 -0.60 -4.70
CA PRO A 131 26.10 -1.78 -5.02
C PRO A 131 25.37 -2.72 -6.01
N PRO A 132 26.08 -3.36 -6.96
CA PRO A 132 25.46 -4.24 -7.95
C PRO A 132 24.60 -5.34 -7.30
N ILE A 133 23.46 -5.61 -7.93
CA ILE A 133 22.60 -6.74 -7.58
C ILE A 133 22.90 -7.84 -8.60
N GLU A 134 23.52 -8.93 -8.13
CA GLU A 134 23.71 -10.14 -8.94
C GLU A 134 22.38 -10.90 -8.97
N ALA A 135 21.66 -10.84 -10.10
CA ALA A 135 20.52 -11.70 -10.34
C ALA A 135 21.05 -13.00 -10.95
N ASP A 136 21.02 -14.09 -10.20
CA ASP A 136 21.28 -15.41 -10.78
C ASP A 136 20.12 -15.70 -11.75
N HIS A 137 20.43 -15.76 -13.04
CA HIS A 137 19.44 -16.11 -14.05
C HIS A 137 19.19 -17.61 -13.97
N ASP A 138 18.34 -18.04 -13.03
CA ASP A 138 17.82 -19.40 -13.03
C ASP A 138 17.06 -19.63 -14.35
N HIS A 139 17.75 -20.26 -15.30
CA HIS A 139 17.16 -20.86 -16.48
C HIS A 139 16.34 -22.07 -16.02
N HIS A 140 15.08 -21.87 -15.64
CA HIS A 140 14.13 -22.96 -15.52
C HIS A 140 13.04 -22.77 -16.58
N CYS A 141 13.07 -23.71 -17.53
CA CYS A 141 12.19 -23.88 -18.68
C CYS A 141 10.72 -24.11 -18.27
#